data_AF-A0A950JU14-F1
#
_entry.id   AF-A0A950JU14-F1
#
_cell.length_a   1.000
_cell.length_b   1.000
_cell.length_c   1.000
_cell.angle_alpha   90.00
_cell.angle_beta   90.00
_cell.angle_gamma   90.00
#
_symmetry.space_group_name_H-M   'P 1'
#
loop_
_entity.id
_entity.type
_entity.pdbx_description
1 polymer ?
#
loop_
_entity_poly.entity_id
_entity_poly.type
_entity_poly.pdbx_seq_one_letter_code
_entity_poly.pdbx_strand_id
1 'polypeptide(L)'
;MGPLFEPPDGRAGYATNSAESRGRFYPEPESPTRTCFQRDRDRIIHSTAFLRLKHKTQVFVQHEGDYYRTRLTHSLEVAQIASSLARVLGLNEDLAETIA
;
A
#
# COMPACT_ATOMS: atom_id res chain seq x y z
N MET A 1 22.60 9.92 -20.06
CA MET A 1 21.97 9.49 -18.80
C MET A 1 21.65 10.73 -18.01
N GLY A 2 20.39 10.93 -17.61
CA GLY A 2 19.99 12.07 -16.79
C GLY A 2 20.53 11.97 -15.36
N PRO A 3 20.31 12.98 -14.51
CA PRO A 3 20.70 12.93 -13.10
C PRO A 3 20.03 11.74 -12.40
N LEU A 4 20.72 11.17 -11.40
CA LEU A 4 20.16 10.15 -10.53
C LEU A 4 19.01 10.74 -9.72
N PHE A 5 17.98 9.94 -9.46
CA PHE A 5 16.89 10.37 -8.59
C PHE A 5 17.37 10.46 -7.15
N GLU A 6 17.19 11.64 -6.55
CA GLU A 6 17.41 11.90 -5.13
C GLU A 6 16.05 12.09 -4.46
N PRO A 7 15.64 11.20 -3.53
CA PRO A 7 14.40 11.39 -2.80
C PRO A 7 14.49 12.60 -1.86
N PRO A 8 13.38 13.27 -1.56
CA PRO A 8 13.37 14.36 -0.61
C PRO A 8 13.82 13.89 0.79
N ASP A 9 14.62 14.71 1.48
CA ASP A 9 15.20 14.42 2.81
C ASP A 9 14.17 14.30 3.95
N GLY A 10 12.89 14.51 3.66
CA GLY A 10 11.81 14.46 4.64
C GLY A 10 10.42 14.39 4.02
N ARG A 11 9.41 14.30 4.88
CA ARG A 11 8.00 14.35 4.46
C ARG A 11 7.61 15.79 4.10
N ALA A 12 6.82 15.95 3.04
CA ALA A 12 6.24 17.22 2.66
C ALA A 12 5.29 17.74 3.75
N GLY A 13 5.17 19.07 3.88
CA GLY A 13 4.29 19.68 4.90
C GLY A 13 2.80 19.34 4.75
N TYR A 14 2.39 18.88 3.57
CA TYR A 14 1.03 18.39 3.29
C TYR A 14 0.87 16.87 3.45
N ALA A 15 1.93 16.14 3.82
CA ALA A 15 1.87 14.69 3.98
C ALA A 15 1.21 14.29 5.31
N THR A 16 0.41 13.22 5.28
CA THR A 16 -0.20 12.67 6.50
C THR A 16 0.85 12.15 7.48
N ASN A 17 0.80 12.62 8.72
CA ASN A 17 1.61 12.10 9.81
C ASN A 17 0.88 10.98 10.57
N SER A 18 1.51 9.82 10.71
CA SER A 18 0.94 8.70 11.47
C SER A 18 0.74 9.03 12.95
N ALA A 19 1.56 9.92 13.53
CA ALA A 19 1.41 10.36 14.92
C ALA A 19 0.17 11.24 15.16
N GLU A 20 -0.39 11.83 14.09
CA GLU A 20 -1.59 12.68 14.13
C GLU A 20 -2.84 11.94 13.63
N SER A 21 -2.76 10.60 13.53
CA SER A 21 -3.91 9.77 13.17
C SER A 21 -5.08 10.04 14.13
N ARG A 22 -6.29 10.04 13.59
CA ARG A 22 -7.53 10.13 14.38
C ARG A 22 -7.79 8.88 15.25
N GLY A 23 -6.90 7.90 15.19
CA GLY A 23 -6.99 6.65 15.92
C GLY A 23 -7.99 5.69 15.29
N ARG A 24 -8.46 4.74 16.09
CA ARG A 24 -9.34 3.65 15.66
C ARG A 24 -10.66 3.72 16.39
N PHE A 25 -11.71 3.18 15.77
CA PHE A 25 -13.04 3.11 16.37
C PHE A 25 -13.04 2.30 17.67
N TYR A 26 -12.30 1.18 17.70
CA TYR A 26 -12.08 0.40 18.91
C TYR A 26 -10.69 0.75 19.49
N PRO A 27 -10.60 1.17 20.77
CA PRO A 27 -9.33 1.47 21.40
C PRO A 27 -8.42 0.23 21.42
N GLU A 28 -7.16 0.44 21.07
CA GLU A 28 -6.12 -0.58 21.14
C GLU A 28 -4.80 0.07 21.56
N PRO A 29 -3.92 -0.65 22.27
CA PRO A 29 -2.60 -0.12 22.62
C PRO A 29 -1.75 0.10 21.36
N GLU A 30 -0.92 1.14 21.39
CA GLU A 30 0.05 1.43 20.32
C GLU A 30 1.12 0.34 20.20
N SER A 31 1.70 0.21 19.01
CA SER A 31 2.74 -0.78 18.77
C SER A 31 4.12 -0.19 19.05
N PRO A 32 5.02 -0.90 19.74
CA PRO A 32 6.37 -0.41 19.99
C PRO A 32 7.26 -0.38 18.75
N THR A 33 6.89 -1.10 17.68
CA THR A 33 7.76 -1.32 16.51
C THR A 33 7.14 -0.89 15.18
N ARG A 34 5.85 -0.51 15.16
CA ARG A 34 5.12 -0.22 13.92
C ARG A 34 4.24 1.00 14.08
N THR A 35 4.16 1.81 13.02
CA THR A 35 3.20 2.92 12.94
C THR A 35 1.76 2.39 12.81
N CYS A 36 0.76 3.25 13.02
CA CYS A 36 -0.64 2.89 12.85
C CYS A 36 -0.95 2.35 11.44
N PHE A 37 -0.37 2.95 10.40
CA PHE A 37 -0.57 2.54 9.00
C PHE A 37 0.15 1.24 8.64
N GLN A 38 1.36 1.01 9.18
CA GLN A 38 2.04 -0.28 9.03
C GLN A 38 1.22 -1.43 9.62
N ARG A 39 0.57 -1.20 10.77
CA ARG A 39 -0.34 -2.18 11.36
C ARG A 39 -1.57 -2.43 10.50
N ASP A 40 -2.09 -1.40 9.84
CA ASP A 40 -3.23 -1.54 8.92
C ASP A 40 -2.87 -2.35 7.70
N ARG A 41 -1.72 -2.06 7.07
CA ARG A 41 -1.16 -2.87 5.99
C ARG A 41 -1.07 -4.34 6.39
N ASP A 42 -0.47 -4.63 7.53
CA ASP A 42 -0.30 -6.01 8.01
C ASP A 42 -1.65 -6.73 8.16
N ARG A 43 -2.67 -6.04 8.70
CA ARG A 43 -4.03 -6.59 8.84
C ARG A 43 -4.69 -6.86 7.50
N ILE A 44 -4.54 -5.96 6.52
CA ILE A 44 -5.10 -6.13 5.18
C ILE A 44 -4.46 -7.33 4.49
N ILE A 45 -3.11 -7.42 4.48
CA ILE A 45 -2.36 -8.50 3.82
C ILE A 45 -2.74 -9.87 4.39
N HIS A 46 -2.96 -9.97 5.71
CA HIS A 46 -3.33 -11.23 6.36
C HIS A 46 -4.84 -11.49 6.38
N SER A 47 -5.66 -10.63 5.78
CA SER A 47 -7.10 -10.81 5.75
C SER A 47 -7.51 -11.90 4.75
N THR A 48 -8.55 -12.66 5.10
CA THR A 48 -9.16 -13.65 4.19
C THR A 48 -9.66 -13.00 2.90
N ALA A 49 -10.10 -11.74 2.96
CA ALA A 49 -10.56 -11.00 1.78
C ALA A 49 -9.42 -10.74 0.79
N PHE A 50 -8.26 -10.32 1.27
CA PHE A 50 -7.07 -10.09 0.43
C PHE A 50 -6.56 -11.40 -0.18
N LEU A 51 -6.48 -12.47 0.62
CA LEU A 51 -6.07 -13.80 0.12
C LEU A 51 -7.01 -14.33 -0.98
N ARG A 52 -8.31 -14.05 -0.91
CA ARG A 52 -9.28 -14.45 -1.95
C ARG A 52 -9.02 -13.77 -3.29
N LEU A 53 -8.33 -12.62 -3.34
CA LEU A 53 -8.00 -11.93 -4.59
C LEU A 53 -7.11 -12.78 -5.50
N LYS A 54 -6.33 -13.71 -4.95
CA LYS A 54 -5.53 -14.70 -5.71
C LYS A 54 -6.38 -15.49 -6.70
N HIS A 55 -7.65 -15.71 -6.37
CA HIS A 55 -8.57 -16.53 -7.16
C HIS A 55 -9.65 -15.69 -7.86
N LYS A 56 -9.48 -14.37 -7.92
CA LYS A 56 -10.38 -13.48 -8.68
C LYS A 56 -9.64 -12.97 -9.91
N THR A 57 -10.17 -13.27 -11.08
CA THR A 57 -9.61 -12.73 -12.34
C THR A 57 -9.90 -11.24 -12.44
N GLN A 58 -9.01 -10.54 -13.14
CA GLN A 58 -9.23 -9.16 -13.55
C GLN A 58 -9.52 -9.14 -15.04
N VAL A 59 -10.77 -8.83 -15.39
CA VAL A 59 -11.25 -8.50 -16.75
C VAL A 59 -11.14 -9.60 -17.83
N PHE A 60 -10.35 -10.67 -17.66
CA PHE A 60 -10.26 -11.78 -18.62
C PHE A 60 -10.87 -13.09 -18.13
N VAL A 61 -11.46 -13.84 -19.08
CA VAL A 61 -11.90 -15.23 -18.95
C VAL A 61 -10.66 -16.12 -19.04
N GLN A 62 -10.54 -17.10 -18.15
CA GLN A 62 -9.35 -17.91 -17.87
C GLN A 62 -8.81 -18.78 -19.04
N HIS A 63 -9.29 -18.64 -20.29
CA HIS A 63 -9.13 -19.64 -21.37
C HIS A 63 -8.43 -19.19 -22.69
N GLU A 64 -7.86 -17.99 -22.84
CA GLU A 64 -7.11 -17.52 -24.03
C GLU A 64 -5.62 -17.05 -23.89
N GLY A 65 -4.84 -17.39 -22.86
CA GLY A 65 -3.39 -17.09 -22.82
C GLY A 65 -2.68 -17.30 -21.47
N ASP A 66 -1.40 -17.68 -21.50
CA ASP A 66 -0.62 -18.18 -20.34
C ASP A 66 -0.33 -17.18 -19.20
N TYR A 67 -0.80 -15.93 -19.26
CA TYR A 67 -0.49 -14.88 -18.28
C TYR A 67 -1.72 -14.05 -17.87
N TYR A 68 -2.67 -14.63 -17.13
CA TYR A 68 -3.77 -13.84 -16.56
C TYR A 68 -3.34 -13.12 -15.28
N ARG A 69 -3.61 -11.81 -15.24
CA ARG A 69 -3.60 -11.07 -14.00
C ARG A 69 -4.78 -11.48 -13.11
N THR A 70 -4.47 -11.72 -11.85
CA THR A 70 -5.46 -11.82 -10.78
C THR A 70 -5.66 -10.43 -10.18
N ARG A 71 -6.76 -10.24 -9.44
CA ARG A 71 -6.94 -9.00 -8.64
C ARG A 71 -5.83 -8.84 -7.61
N LEU A 72 -5.23 -9.93 -7.13
CA LEU A 72 -4.09 -9.87 -6.21
C LEU A 72 -2.85 -9.28 -6.88
N THR A 73 -2.47 -9.82 -8.04
CA THR A 73 -1.28 -9.32 -8.77
C THR A 73 -1.46 -7.86 -9.16
N HIS A 74 -2.67 -7.46 -9.55
CA HIS A 74 -2.96 -6.06 -9.82
C HIS A 74 -2.86 -5.17 -8.58
N SER A 75 -3.43 -5.58 -7.44
CA SER A 75 -3.36 -4.80 -6.20
C SER A 75 -1.90 -4.60 -5.76
N LEU A 76 -1.05 -5.62 -5.92
CA LEU A 76 0.38 -5.51 -5.66
C LEU A 76 1.09 -4.52 -6.59
N GLU A 77 0.73 -4.51 -7.89
CA GLU A 77 1.26 -3.53 -8.86
C GLU A 77 0.82 -2.10 -8.51
N VAL A 78 -0.46 -1.90 -8.13
CA VAL A 78 -0.97 -0.59 -7.71
C VAL A 78 -0.27 -0.13 -6.44
N ALA A 79 -0.08 -1.01 -5.45
CA ALA A 79 0.64 -0.69 -4.22
C ALA A 79 2.08 -0.26 -4.49
N GLN A 80 2.79 -0.97 -5.37
CA GLN A 80 4.15 -0.59 -5.76
C GLN A 80 4.21 0.80 -6.43
N ILE A 81 3.30 1.07 -7.37
CA ILE A 81 3.23 2.37 -8.05
C ILE A 81 2.86 3.48 -7.06
N ALA A 82 1.88 3.25 -6.17
CA ALA A 82 1.45 4.19 -5.17
C ALA A 82 2.59 4.55 -4.20
N SER A 83 3.34 3.56 -3.71
CA SER A 83 4.50 3.79 -2.83
C SER A 83 5.62 4.53 -3.55
N SER A 84 5.87 4.23 -4.83
CA SER A 84 6.84 4.97 -5.64
C SER A 84 6.45 6.44 -5.81
N LEU A 85 5.19 6.72 -6.12
CA LEU A 85 4.68 8.10 -6.22
C LEU A 85 4.74 8.80 -4.87
N ALA A 86 4.37 8.12 -3.78
CA ALA A 86 4.45 8.66 -2.43
C ALA A 86 5.87 9.07 -2.06
N ARG A 87 6.86 8.22 -2.36
CA ARG A 87 8.28 8.51 -2.15
C ARG A 87 8.75 9.75 -2.91
N VAL A 88 8.41 9.84 -4.20
CA VAL A 88 8.80 10.99 -5.05
C VAL A 88 8.18 12.30 -4.56
N LEU A 89 6.95 12.23 -4.03
CA LEU A 89 6.19 13.40 -3.59
C LEU A 89 6.40 13.75 -2.10
N GLY A 90 7.24 13.01 -1.38
CA GLY A 90 7.45 13.18 0.06
C GLY A 90 6.22 12.85 0.92
N LEU A 91 5.35 11.96 0.45
CA LEU A 91 4.13 11.53 1.14
C LEU A 91 4.39 10.35 2.10
N ASN A 92 3.35 9.94 2.82
CA ASN A 92 3.40 8.76 3.70
C ASN A 92 3.26 7.47 2.88
N GLU A 93 4.38 6.78 2.66
CA GLU A 93 4.43 5.54 1.87
C GLU A 93 3.58 4.41 2.48
N ASP A 94 3.65 4.21 3.79
CA ASP A 94 2.89 3.14 4.47
C ASP A 94 1.38 3.35 4.28
N LEU A 95 0.90 4.60 4.35
CA LEU A 95 -0.50 4.93 4.11
C LEU A 95 -0.90 4.71 2.65
N ALA A 96 -0.06 5.12 1.70
CA ALA A 96 -0.31 4.94 0.27
C ALA A 96 -0.42 3.46 -0.10
N GLU A 97 0.51 2.63 0.40
CA GLU A 97 0.50 1.18 0.21
C GLU A 97 -0.72 0.52 0.85
N THR A 98 -1.13 0.98 2.04
CA THR A 98 -2.27 0.41 2.77
C THR A 98 -3.60 0.59 2.03
N ILE A 99 -3.76 1.69 1.28
CA ILE A 99 -5.01 2.03 0.59
C ILE A 99 -5.12 1.35 -0.79
N ALA A 100 -3.97 1.06 -1.42
CA ALA A 100 -3.86 0.50 -2.76
C ALA A 100 -4.30 -0.97 -2.84
#